data_AF-A0A231GVW5-F1
#
_entry.id   AF-A0A231GVW5-F1
#
_cell.length_a   1.000
_cell.length_b   1.000
_cell.length_c   1.000
_cell.angle_alpha   90.00
_cell.angle_beta   90.00
_cell.angle_gamma   90.00
#
_symmetry.space_group_name_H-M   'P 1'
#
loop_
_entity.id
_entity.type
_entity.pdbx_description
1 polymer ?
#
loop_
_entity_poly.entity_id
_entity_poly.type
_entity_poly.pdbx_seq_one_letter_code
_entity_poly.pdbx_strand_id
1 'polypeptide(L)'
;MTPRSDARTDVAVRIRLREDFAENPDFDPQDTFVLQLADELPDVCTRHGETAIEQRDKDFDFRPKMSRRSAEQQWVQRTAAYEVRFLLRGVYRIATFRWVEVNPPSTVLEGTWPVCAKCKRTSRVCQYIGHAIVLLGLAAILVILAATQTTTSDHLPVALVLAVFPGWGLFGLIAAYLLYRRSTTFVLFRPIVDLESARIRAHPRFAEAFESRGSLSGEA
;
A
#
# COMPACT_ATOMS: atom_id res chain seq x y z
N MET A 1 32.98 -8.48 9.50
CA MET A 1 32.42 -8.23 8.15
C MET A 1 30.93 -8.50 8.22
N THR A 2 30.11 -7.48 8.43
CA THR A 2 28.65 -7.62 8.45
C THR A 2 28.19 -7.84 7.01
N PRO A 3 27.54 -8.96 6.67
CA PRO A 3 27.04 -9.19 5.33
C PRO A 3 26.12 -8.04 4.94
N ARG A 4 26.27 -7.55 3.71
CA ARG A 4 25.51 -6.44 3.14
C ARG A 4 24.02 -6.81 3.20
N SER A 5 23.31 -6.29 4.19
CA SER A 5 21.95 -6.70 4.61
C SER A 5 20.83 -6.30 3.63
N ASP A 6 21.16 -6.13 2.36
CA ASP A 6 20.25 -5.64 1.32
C ASP A 6 19.89 -6.70 0.26
N ALA A 7 20.47 -7.90 0.34
CA ALA A 7 20.04 -9.02 -0.49
C ALA A 7 18.64 -9.46 -0.03
N ARG A 8 17.60 -8.96 -0.70
CA ARG A 8 16.23 -9.43 -0.51
C ARG A 8 16.03 -10.71 -1.32
N THR A 9 15.37 -11.67 -0.70
CA THR A 9 15.02 -12.95 -1.32
C THR A 9 13.55 -12.93 -1.70
N ASP A 10 13.22 -13.46 -2.88
CA ASP A 10 11.83 -13.64 -3.28
C ASP A 10 11.34 -14.99 -2.70
N VAL A 11 10.31 -14.96 -1.86
CA VAL A 11 9.68 -16.14 -1.24
C VAL A 11 8.30 -16.33 -1.86
N ALA A 12 8.02 -17.51 -2.39
CA ALA A 12 6.68 -17.85 -2.89
C ALA A 12 5.83 -18.36 -1.74
N VAL A 13 4.68 -17.72 -1.52
CA VAL A 13 3.65 -18.19 -0.60
C VAL A 13 2.43 -18.62 -1.39
N ARG A 14 1.76 -19.68 -0.94
CA ARG A 14 0.52 -20.14 -1.53
C ARG A 14 -0.60 -19.18 -1.18
N ILE A 15 -1.38 -18.87 -2.20
CA ILE A 15 -2.60 -18.09 -2.09
C ILE A 15 -3.72 -18.89 -2.76
N ARG A 16 -4.95 -18.63 -2.35
CA ARG A 16 -6.14 -19.21 -2.95
C ARG A 16 -7.16 -18.14 -3.24
N LEU A 17 -7.98 -18.36 -4.25
CA LEU A 17 -9.17 -17.54 -4.45
C LEU A 17 -10.11 -17.73 -3.25
N ARG A 18 -10.68 -16.64 -2.72
CA ARG A 18 -11.64 -16.73 -1.62
C ARG A 18 -12.87 -17.53 -2.06
N GLU A 19 -13.45 -18.31 -1.15
CA GLU A 19 -14.47 -19.33 -1.47
C GLU A 19 -15.68 -18.75 -2.21
N ASP A 20 -16.13 -17.54 -1.85
CA ASP A 20 -17.22 -16.83 -2.51
C ASP A 20 -16.95 -16.49 -3.99
N PHE A 21 -15.68 -16.30 -4.37
CA PHE A 21 -15.29 -16.12 -5.77
C PHE A 21 -15.00 -17.45 -6.45
N ALA A 22 -14.49 -18.45 -5.72
CA ALA A 22 -14.14 -19.76 -6.26
C ALA A 22 -15.38 -20.57 -6.66
N GLU A 23 -16.50 -20.41 -5.94
CA GLU A 23 -17.76 -21.10 -6.22
C GLU A 23 -18.60 -20.41 -7.30
N ASN A 24 -18.22 -19.20 -7.73
CA ASN A 24 -18.95 -18.46 -8.74
C ASN A 24 -18.65 -19.00 -10.16
N PRO A 25 -19.63 -19.60 -10.87
CA PRO A 25 -19.42 -20.14 -12.22
C PRO A 25 -19.11 -19.04 -13.25
N ASP A 26 -19.49 -17.79 -12.98
CA ASP A 26 -19.26 -16.63 -13.83
C ASP A 26 -18.02 -15.84 -13.40
N PHE A 27 -17.10 -16.46 -12.64
CA PHE A 27 -15.86 -15.82 -12.22
C PHE A 27 -15.00 -15.43 -13.44
N ASP A 28 -14.83 -14.11 -13.64
CA ASP A 28 -13.86 -13.57 -14.56
C ASP A 28 -12.66 -13.01 -13.77
N PRO A 29 -11.43 -13.53 -13.95
CA PRO A 29 -10.23 -12.95 -13.35
C PRO A 29 -9.95 -11.53 -13.85
N GLN A 30 -10.65 -11.03 -14.88
CA GLN A 30 -10.56 -9.63 -15.27
C GLN A 30 -11.35 -8.71 -14.33
N ASP A 31 -12.28 -9.22 -13.52
CA ASP A 31 -13.07 -8.42 -12.58
C ASP A 31 -12.38 -8.20 -11.23
N THR A 32 -13.10 -7.59 -10.28
CA THR A 32 -12.64 -7.41 -8.90
C THR A 32 -12.81 -8.71 -8.12
N PHE A 33 -11.75 -9.20 -7.50
CA PHE A 33 -11.78 -10.44 -6.72
C PHE A 33 -10.85 -10.40 -5.51
N VAL A 34 -11.01 -11.39 -4.63
CA VAL A 34 -10.26 -11.50 -3.38
C VAL A 34 -9.48 -12.81 -3.32
N LEU A 35 -8.19 -12.68 -3.03
CA LEU A 35 -7.27 -13.75 -2.75
C LEU A 35 -7.06 -13.85 -1.24
N GLN A 36 -6.86 -15.06 -0.74
CA GLN A 36 -6.52 -15.33 0.64
C GLN A 36 -5.17 -16.02 0.72
N LEU A 37 -4.37 -15.63 1.69
CA LEU A 37 -3.15 -16.33 2.04
C LEU A 37 -3.50 -17.72 2.59
N ALA A 38 -2.93 -18.77 1.98
CA ALA A 38 -3.17 -20.15 2.40
C ALA A 38 -2.10 -20.67 3.37
N ASP A 39 -0.89 -20.13 3.31
CA ASP A 39 0.20 -20.53 4.20
C ASP A 39 0.20 -19.77 5.53
N GLU A 40 0.53 -20.48 6.61
CA GLU A 40 0.86 -19.86 7.88
C GLU A 40 2.27 -19.25 7.84
N LEU A 41 2.39 -17.97 8.18
CA LEU A 41 3.67 -17.27 8.12
C LEU A 41 4.48 -17.45 9.43
N PRO A 42 5.82 -17.50 9.35
CA PRO A 42 6.67 -17.52 10.53
C PRO A 42 6.58 -16.22 11.33
N ASP A 43 6.89 -16.28 12.62
CA ASP A 43 6.96 -15.12 13.52
C ASP A 43 8.22 -14.27 13.30
N VAL A 44 8.54 -14.01 12.04
CA VAL A 44 9.65 -13.19 11.58
C VAL A 44 9.08 -12.16 10.60
N CYS A 45 9.46 -10.90 10.74
CA CYS A 45 8.98 -9.86 9.86
C CYS A 45 9.58 -9.99 8.45
N THR A 46 8.73 -10.04 7.43
CA THR A 46 9.12 -10.11 6.01
C THR A 46 10.12 -9.04 5.60
N ARG A 47 10.00 -7.82 6.13
CA ARG A 47 10.81 -6.68 5.70
C ARG A 47 12.17 -6.57 6.41
N HIS A 48 12.22 -6.84 7.70
CA HIS A 48 13.41 -6.59 8.53
C HIS A 48 14.09 -7.86 9.03
N GLY A 49 13.45 -9.03 8.92
CA GLY A 49 13.99 -10.28 9.45
C GLY A 49 14.07 -10.34 10.97
N GLU A 50 13.36 -9.46 11.68
CA GLU A 50 13.27 -9.42 13.14
C GLU A 50 12.07 -10.21 13.63
N THR A 51 12.13 -10.71 14.86
CA THR A 51 11.01 -11.39 15.51
C THR A 51 9.75 -10.52 15.49
N ALA A 52 8.63 -11.12 15.10
CA ALA A 52 7.35 -10.47 15.13
C ALA A 52 6.94 -10.19 16.59
N ILE A 53 6.40 -9.01 16.85
CA ILE A 53 5.81 -8.66 18.14
C ILE A 53 4.28 -8.76 18.11
N GLU A 54 3.71 -8.81 16.90
CA GLU A 54 2.29 -8.97 16.66
C GLU A 54 2.07 -9.59 15.27
N GLN A 55 0.97 -10.31 15.15
CA GLN A 55 0.38 -10.75 13.90
C GLN A 55 -0.75 -9.79 13.56
N ARG A 56 -0.80 -9.30 12.31
CA ARG A 56 -1.75 -8.27 11.90
C ARG A 56 -2.51 -8.71 10.67
N ASP A 57 -3.84 -8.75 10.78
CA ASP A 57 -4.72 -8.92 9.64
C ASP A 57 -4.63 -7.68 8.75
N LYS A 58 -4.22 -7.90 7.50
CA LYS A 58 -4.01 -6.82 6.58
C LYS A 58 -4.27 -7.23 5.14
N ASP A 59 -5.13 -6.44 4.53
CA ASP A 59 -5.45 -6.58 3.12
C ASP A 59 -4.54 -5.70 2.26
N PHE A 60 -4.03 -6.28 1.18
CA PHE A 60 -3.20 -5.60 0.20
C PHE A 60 -3.93 -5.45 -1.12
N ASP A 61 -4.06 -4.21 -1.58
CA ASP A 61 -4.68 -3.91 -2.87
C ASP A 61 -3.69 -4.09 -4.02
N PHE A 62 -4.16 -4.69 -5.11
CA PHE A 62 -3.46 -4.84 -6.37
C PHE A 62 -4.28 -4.23 -7.50
N ARG A 63 -3.58 -3.70 -8.51
CA ARG A 63 -4.19 -3.24 -9.75
C ARG A 63 -3.66 -4.01 -10.95
N PRO A 64 -4.52 -4.27 -11.95
CA PRO A 64 -4.12 -4.90 -13.17
C PRO A 64 -3.19 -3.97 -13.91
N LYS A 65 -2.16 -4.55 -14.50
CA LYS A 65 -1.18 -3.86 -15.32
C LYS A 65 -0.86 -4.75 -16.49
N MET A 66 -1.33 -4.32 -17.67
CA MET A 66 -0.87 -4.88 -18.93
C MET A 66 0.64 -4.65 -19.07
N SER A 67 1.39 -5.73 -19.19
CA SER A 67 2.80 -5.66 -19.55
C SER A 67 2.91 -5.32 -21.03
N ARG A 68 3.78 -4.38 -21.42
CA ARG A 68 4.05 -4.14 -22.85
C ARG A 68 4.77 -5.31 -23.53
N ARG A 69 5.34 -6.23 -22.75
CA ARG A 69 6.19 -7.33 -23.23
C ARG A 69 5.52 -8.70 -23.15
N SER A 70 4.43 -8.83 -22.41
CA SER A 70 3.65 -10.06 -22.30
C SER A 70 2.17 -9.69 -22.41
N ALA A 71 1.42 -10.46 -23.19
CA ALA A 71 -0.04 -10.33 -23.24
C ALA A 71 -0.71 -10.74 -21.92
N GLU A 72 0.06 -11.30 -20.97
CA GLU A 72 -0.44 -11.71 -19.66
C GLU A 72 -0.71 -10.50 -18.76
N GLN A 73 -1.87 -10.54 -18.13
CA GLN A 73 -2.29 -9.61 -17.10
C GLN A 73 -1.48 -9.85 -15.82
N GLN A 74 -0.87 -8.79 -15.29
CA GLN A 74 -0.12 -8.85 -14.04
C GLN A 74 -0.77 -7.95 -12.99
N TRP A 75 -0.82 -8.40 -11.74
CA TRP A 75 -1.39 -7.63 -10.65
C TRP A 75 -0.29 -6.98 -9.83
N VAL A 76 -0.25 -5.65 -9.80
CA VAL A 76 0.80 -4.88 -9.12
C VAL A 76 0.25 -4.26 -7.84
N GLN A 77 0.96 -4.49 -6.74
CA GLN A 77 0.62 -3.93 -5.43
C GLN A 77 0.55 -2.39 -5.46
N ARG A 78 -0.52 -1.83 -4.90
CA ARG A 78 -0.67 -0.38 -4.69
C ARG A 78 0.19 0.07 -3.51
N THR A 79 1.40 0.53 -3.81
CA THR A 79 2.31 1.15 -2.83
C THR A 79 2.25 2.68 -2.91
N ALA A 80 2.71 3.39 -1.88
CA ALA A 80 2.82 4.85 -1.94
C ALA A 80 3.64 5.33 -3.16
N ALA A 81 4.70 4.61 -3.53
CA ALA A 81 5.48 4.93 -4.73
C ALA A 81 4.70 4.70 -6.03
N TYR A 82 3.85 3.67 -6.07
CA TYR A 82 2.94 3.43 -7.18
C TYR A 82 1.94 4.59 -7.33
N GLU A 83 1.32 5.03 -6.22
CA GLU A 83 0.35 6.13 -6.20
C GLU A 83 0.98 7.45 -6.67
N VAL A 84 2.18 7.79 -6.20
CA VAL A 84 2.92 8.97 -6.68
C VAL A 84 3.12 8.91 -8.19
N ARG A 85 3.57 7.77 -8.71
CA ARG A 85 3.77 7.60 -10.15
C ARG A 85 2.46 7.67 -10.93
N PHE A 86 1.37 7.15 -10.36
CA PHE A 86 0.03 7.21 -10.95
C PHE A 86 -0.47 8.66 -11.02
N LEU A 87 -0.35 9.43 -9.93
CA LEU A 87 -0.70 10.85 -9.86
C LEU A 87 0.10 11.68 -10.88
N LEU A 88 1.43 11.51 -10.92
CA LEU A 88 2.28 12.21 -11.89
C LEU A 88 1.88 11.91 -13.34
N ARG A 89 1.55 10.64 -13.64
CA ARG A 89 1.03 10.26 -14.96
C ARG A 89 -0.36 10.83 -15.24
N GLY A 90 -1.22 10.91 -14.23
CA GLY A 90 -2.53 11.55 -14.33
C GLY A 90 -2.41 13.02 -14.70
N VAL A 91 -1.57 13.77 -13.97
CA VAL A 91 -1.28 15.19 -14.27
C VAL A 91 -0.75 15.36 -15.69
N TYR A 92 0.23 14.54 -16.08
CA TYR A 92 0.75 14.55 -17.45
C TYR A 92 -0.36 14.27 -18.49
N ARG A 93 -1.24 13.30 -18.25
CA ARG A 93 -2.32 12.95 -19.18
C ARG A 93 -3.37 14.04 -19.30
N ILE A 94 -3.77 14.66 -18.18
CA ILE A 94 -4.67 15.81 -18.15
C ILE A 94 -4.07 16.96 -18.96
N ALA A 95 -2.79 17.27 -18.74
CA ALA A 95 -2.07 18.29 -19.51
C ALA A 95 -2.00 17.96 -21.01
N THR A 96 -2.08 16.69 -21.39
CA THR A 96 -2.08 16.23 -22.80
C THR A 96 -3.48 15.86 -23.34
N PHE A 97 -4.57 16.19 -22.63
CA PHE A 97 -5.96 15.87 -23.01
C PHE A 97 -6.21 14.41 -23.41
N ARG A 98 -5.55 13.45 -22.74
CA ARG A 98 -5.76 12.01 -22.98
C ARG A 98 -6.78 11.42 -22.02
N TRP A 99 -7.81 10.76 -22.57
CA TRP A 99 -8.87 10.08 -21.83
C TRP A 99 -8.33 9.04 -20.82
N VAL A 100 -9.07 8.90 -19.70
CA VAL A 100 -8.72 8.04 -18.56
C VAL A 100 -9.86 7.07 -18.30
N GLU A 101 -9.54 5.79 -18.22
CA GLU A 101 -10.43 4.76 -17.69
C GLU A 101 -10.43 4.86 -16.16
N VAL A 102 -11.60 5.18 -15.59
CA VAL A 102 -11.72 5.75 -14.23
C VAL A 102 -11.68 4.68 -13.13
N ASN A 103 -12.05 3.43 -13.43
CA ASN A 103 -12.09 2.34 -12.45
C ASN A 103 -11.56 1.04 -13.04
N PRO A 104 -10.23 0.82 -13.06
CA PRO A 104 -9.71 -0.50 -13.34
C PRO A 104 -10.13 -1.44 -12.19
N PRO A 105 -10.43 -2.70 -12.51
CA PRO A 105 -10.74 -3.73 -11.51
C PRO A 105 -9.60 -3.83 -10.49
N SER A 106 -9.90 -4.26 -9.27
CA SER A 106 -8.90 -4.39 -8.21
C SER A 106 -8.93 -5.76 -7.59
N THR A 107 -7.76 -6.31 -7.29
CA THR A 107 -7.66 -7.56 -6.52
C THR A 107 -7.18 -7.24 -5.13
N VAL A 108 -7.76 -7.90 -4.13
CA VAL A 108 -7.35 -7.77 -2.73
C VAL A 108 -6.71 -9.08 -2.27
N LEU A 109 -5.55 -9.02 -1.62
CA LEU A 109 -4.96 -10.17 -0.93
C LEU A 109 -5.16 -10.00 0.58
N GLU A 110 -6.03 -10.83 1.15
CA GLU A 110 -6.29 -10.95 2.58
C GLU A 110 -5.26 -11.90 3.22
N GLY A 111 -4.89 -11.63 4.46
CA GLY A 111 -4.04 -12.52 5.24
C GLY A 111 -3.55 -11.89 6.54
N THR A 112 -2.96 -12.74 7.37
CA THR A 112 -2.36 -12.35 8.65
C THR A 112 -0.84 -12.26 8.50
N TRP A 113 -0.25 -11.15 8.92
CA TRP A 113 1.14 -10.84 8.62
C TRP A 113 2.00 -10.52 9.86
N PRO A 114 3.24 -11.03 9.94
CA PRO A 114 4.15 -10.78 11.05
C PRO A 114 4.74 -9.37 11.01
N VAL A 115 4.54 -8.61 12.09
CA VAL A 115 5.01 -7.22 12.22
C VAL A 115 6.05 -7.12 13.34
N CYS A 116 7.25 -6.64 13.03
CA CYS A 116 8.26 -6.33 14.05
C CYS A 116 8.11 -4.91 14.62
N ALA A 117 8.80 -4.65 15.74
CA ALA A 117 8.81 -3.36 16.41
C ALA A 117 9.23 -2.19 15.50
N LYS A 118 10.19 -2.40 14.57
CA LYS A 118 10.61 -1.37 13.60
C LYS A 118 9.51 -1.02 12.61
N CYS A 119 8.79 -2.03 12.09
CA CYS A 119 7.64 -1.79 11.21
C CYS A 119 6.54 -1.02 11.94
N LYS A 120 6.20 -1.43 13.16
CA LYS A 120 5.20 -0.76 14.00
C LYS A 120 5.58 0.69 14.31
N ARG A 121 6.84 0.95 14.68
CA ARG A 121 7.34 2.32 14.92
C ARG A 121 7.25 3.19 13.67
N THR A 122 7.70 2.67 12.53
CA THR A 122 7.65 3.41 11.25
C THR A 122 6.20 3.71 10.85
N SER A 123 5.30 2.74 11.02
CA SER A 123 3.86 2.90 10.76
C SER A 123 3.27 4.03 11.61
N ARG A 124 3.52 4.02 12.93
CA ARG A 124 3.07 5.07 13.86
C ARG A 124 3.61 6.45 13.50
N VAL A 125 4.91 6.56 13.19
CA VAL A 125 5.51 7.84 12.79
C VAL A 125 4.84 8.38 11.53
N CYS A 126 4.63 7.54 10.51
CA CYS A 126 3.92 7.95 9.29
C CYS A 126 2.48 8.39 9.58
N GLN A 127 1.75 7.67 10.45
CA GLN A 127 0.39 8.05 10.86
C GLN A 127 0.37 9.38 11.61
N TYR A 128 1.26 9.59 12.57
CA TYR A 128 1.33 10.86 13.32
C TYR A 128 1.63 12.05 12.41
N ILE A 129 2.58 11.91 11.47
CA ILE A 129 2.86 12.96 10.49
C ILE A 129 1.63 13.20 9.61
N GLY A 130 0.95 12.13 9.16
CA GLY A 130 -0.29 12.23 8.39
C GLY A 130 -1.40 12.98 9.15
N HIS A 131 -1.64 12.63 10.41
CA HIS A 131 -2.60 13.33 11.29
C HIS A 131 -2.21 14.78 11.49
N ALA A 132 -0.94 15.08 11.76
CA ALA A 132 -0.46 16.44 11.95
C ALA A 132 -0.71 17.31 10.70
N ILE A 133 -0.45 16.77 9.50
CA ILE A 133 -0.76 17.48 8.24
C ILE A 133 -2.26 17.78 8.16
N VAL A 134 -3.12 16.80 8.42
CA VAL A 134 -4.58 17.00 8.33
C VAL A 134 -5.06 18.04 9.35
N LEU A 135 -4.63 17.91 10.61
CA LEU A 135 -5.04 18.82 11.68
C LEU A 135 -4.56 20.25 11.45
N LEU A 136 -3.34 20.43 10.92
CA LEU A 136 -2.79 21.76 10.65
C LEU A 136 -3.61 22.53 9.61
N GLY A 137 -4.08 21.87 8.55
CA GLY A 137 -4.91 22.57 7.58
C GLY A 137 -6.37 22.72 7.98
N LEU A 138 -6.93 21.80 8.78
CA LEU A 138 -8.22 22.05 9.42
C LEU A 138 -8.15 23.28 10.33
N ALA A 139 -7.09 23.41 11.13
CA ALA A 139 -6.86 24.60 11.94
C ALA A 139 -6.73 25.87 11.08
N ALA A 140 -6.00 25.81 9.96
CA ALA A 140 -5.90 26.94 9.03
C ALA A 140 -7.25 27.34 8.42
N ILE A 141 -8.09 26.37 8.05
CA ILE A 141 -9.47 26.63 7.58
C ILE A 141 -10.29 27.32 8.66
N LEU A 142 -10.24 26.83 9.90
CA LEU A 142 -10.97 27.44 11.02
C LEU A 142 -10.53 28.89 11.27
N VAL A 143 -9.24 29.19 11.16
CA VAL A 143 -8.70 30.56 11.26
C VAL A 143 -9.24 31.45 10.15
N ILE A 144 -9.26 30.98 8.90
CA ILE A 144 -9.83 31.74 7.77
C ILE A 144 -11.32 32.00 8.01
N LEU A 145 -12.09 30.99 8.41
CA LEU A 145 -13.51 31.13 8.67
C LEU A 145 -13.77 32.15 9.80
N ALA A 146 -13.03 32.07 10.90
CA ALA A 146 -13.14 33.04 12.00
C ALA A 146 -12.79 34.48 11.55
N ALA A 147 -11.74 34.65 10.74
CA ALA A 147 -11.37 35.96 10.20
C ALA A 147 -12.44 36.54 9.26
N THR A 148 -13.11 35.69 8.46
CA THR A 148 -14.22 36.15 7.60
C THR A 148 -15.46 36.56 8.38
N GLN A 149 -15.77 35.94 9.52
CA GLN A 149 -16.92 36.29 10.35
C GLN A 149 -16.73 37.58 11.15
N THR A 150 -15.49 37.91 11.53
CA THR A 150 -15.15 39.07 12.38
C THR A 150 -14.95 40.37 11.58
N THR A 151 -15.34 40.40 10.30
CA THR A 151 -15.14 41.55 9.38
C THR A 151 -13.67 41.99 9.26
N THR A 152 -12.73 41.15 9.70
CA THR A 152 -11.28 41.37 9.59
C THR A 152 -10.76 40.77 8.27
N SER A 153 -11.63 40.60 7.28
CA SER A 153 -11.31 40.00 5.98
C SER A 153 -10.27 40.80 5.21
N ASP A 154 -10.23 42.12 5.41
CA ASP A 154 -9.30 43.02 4.72
C ASP A 154 -7.84 42.81 5.15
N HIS A 155 -7.61 42.09 6.25
CA HIS A 155 -6.28 41.78 6.77
C HIS A 155 -5.87 40.31 6.58
N LEU A 156 -6.68 39.48 5.90
CA LEU A 156 -6.31 38.11 5.59
C LEU A 156 -5.15 38.11 4.58
N PRO A 157 -3.96 37.60 4.94
CA PRO A 157 -2.84 37.58 4.02
C PRO A 157 -3.16 36.61 2.87
N VAL A 158 -3.02 37.09 1.62
CA VAL A 158 -3.22 36.29 0.41
C VAL A 158 -2.41 34.98 0.46
N ALA A 159 -1.22 35.02 1.07
CA ALA A 159 -0.38 33.86 1.29
C ALA A 159 -1.08 32.75 2.10
N LEU A 160 -1.89 33.10 3.12
CA LEU A 160 -2.63 32.11 3.92
C LEU A 160 -3.75 31.48 3.10
N VAL A 161 -4.46 32.28 2.29
CA VAL A 161 -5.52 31.77 1.40
C VAL A 161 -4.93 30.80 0.38
N LEU A 162 -3.81 31.16 -0.28
CA LEU A 162 -3.12 30.29 -1.24
C LEU A 162 -2.52 29.04 -0.59
N ALA A 163 -2.03 29.16 0.66
CA ALA A 163 -1.50 28.05 1.42
C ALA A 163 -2.59 27.03 1.78
N VAL A 164 -3.85 27.44 1.95
CA VAL A 164 -4.97 26.52 2.19
C VAL A 164 -5.54 25.99 0.87
N PHE A 165 -5.81 26.87 -0.09
CA PHE A 165 -6.32 26.51 -1.41
C PHE A 165 -5.51 27.19 -2.53
N PRO A 166 -4.84 26.43 -3.42
CA PRO A 166 -4.85 24.96 -3.56
C PRO A 166 -3.80 24.24 -2.70
N GLY A 167 -2.97 24.96 -1.94
CA GLY A 167 -1.77 24.42 -1.28
C GLY A 167 -2.00 23.17 -0.42
N TRP A 168 -2.53 23.35 0.78
CA TRP A 168 -2.76 22.27 1.73
C TRP A 168 -3.86 21.33 1.24
N GLY A 169 -4.96 21.88 0.69
CA GLY A 169 -6.09 21.08 0.24
C GLY A 169 -5.68 20.03 -0.77
N LEU A 170 -4.88 20.38 -1.79
CA LEU A 170 -4.44 19.41 -2.78
C LEU A 170 -3.20 18.65 -2.29
N PHE A 171 -2.11 19.35 -2.00
CA PHE A 171 -0.81 18.71 -1.76
C PHE A 171 -0.69 18.12 -0.35
N GLY A 172 -1.27 18.79 0.65
CA GLY A 172 -1.29 18.31 2.03
C GLY A 172 -2.11 17.02 2.16
N LEU A 173 -3.31 16.98 1.60
CA LEU A 173 -4.15 15.77 1.64
C LEU A 173 -3.53 14.61 0.85
N ILE A 174 -2.94 14.87 -0.33
CA ILE A 174 -2.19 13.83 -1.08
C ILE A 174 -1.01 13.31 -0.24
N ALA A 175 -0.23 14.19 0.38
CA ALA A 175 0.89 13.78 1.23
C ALA A 175 0.43 12.94 2.43
N ALA A 176 -0.64 13.36 3.11
CA ALA A 176 -1.24 12.62 4.21
C ALA A 176 -1.70 11.23 3.74
N TYR A 177 -2.44 11.14 2.63
CA TYR A 177 -2.86 9.87 2.02
C TYR A 177 -1.68 8.95 1.74
N LEU A 178 -0.61 9.47 1.13
CA LEU A 178 0.60 8.69 0.82
C LEU A 178 1.31 8.20 2.08
N LEU A 179 1.33 9.00 3.16
CA LEU A 179 1.86 8.60 4.46
C LEU A 179 1.02 7.49 5.10
N TYR A 180 -0.31 7.57 5.05
CA TYR A 180 -1.18 6.49 5.52
C TYR A 180 -0.99 5.22 4.71
N ARG A 181 -0.92 5.31 3.37
CA ARG A 181 -0.59 4.17 2.51
C ARG A 181 0.77 3.58 2.87
N ARG A 182 1.80 4.41 3.01
CA ARG A 182 3.14 3.97 3.45
C ARG A 182 3.11 3.29 4.83
N SER A 183 2.30 3.80 5.76
CA SER A 183 2.18 3.24 7.11
C SER A 183 1.60 1.83 7.13
N THR A 184 0.84 1.47 6.10
CA THR A 184 0.16 0.17 5.99
C THR A 184 0.87 -0.78 5.01
N THR A 185 1.79 -0.28 4.17
CA THR A 185 2.63 -1.11 3.28
C THR A 185 3.91 -1.57 4.00
N PHE A 186 3.82 -2.67 4.75
CA PHE A 186 5.00 -3.29 5.39
C PHE A 186 5.48 -4.56 4.68
N VAL A 187 4.64 -5.19 3.85
CA VAL A 187 4.99 -6.30 2.97
C VAL A 187 5.07 -5.81 1.53
N LEU A 188 6.05 -6.32 0.78
CA LEU A 188 6.26 -5.95 -0.62
C LEU A 188 6.14 -7.17 -1.49
N PHE A 189 5.21 -7.12 -2.44
CA PHE A 189 4.97 -8.21 -3.38
C PHE A 189 5.62 -7.92 -4.73
N ARG A 190 6.01 -8.99 -5.40
CA ARG A 190 6.21 -8.98 -6.85
C ARG A 190 4.85 -8.93 -7.53
N PRO A 191 4.80 -8.56 -8.83
CA PRO A 191 3.57 -8.70 -9.59
C PRO A 191 3.08 -10.14 -9.53
N ILE A 192 1.81 -10.33 -9.17
CA ILE A 192 1.15 -11.64 -9.17
C ILE A 192 0.78 -11.96 -10.62
N VAL A 193 1.15 -13.16 -11.05
CA VAL A 193 0.91 -13.67 -12.41
C VAL A 193 0.01 -14.90 -12.39
N ASP A 194 0.02 -15.62 -11.27
CA ASP A 194 -0.68 -16.85 -10.98
C ASP A 194 -1.57 -16.67 -9.75
N LEU A 195 -2.77 -17.26 -9.76
CA LEU A 195 -3.72 -17.16 -8.65
C LEU A 195 -3.46 -18.18 -7.53
N GLU A 196 -2.42 -19.00 -7.67
CA GLU A 196 -2.03 -20.05 -6.73
C GLU A 196 -0.84 -19.65 -5.85
N SER A 197 -0.01 -18.70 -6.32
CA SER A 197 1.14 -18.23 -5.53
C SER A 197 1.35 -16.72 -5.63
N ALA A 198 1.78 -16.13 -4.51
CA ALA A 198 2.26 -14.75 -4.46
C ALA A 198 3.74 -14.75 -4.08
N ARG A 199 4.55 -14.01 -4.86
CA ARG A 199 5.97 -13.83 -4.53
C ARG A 199 6.17 -12.58 -3.67
N ILE A 200 6.71 -12.76 -2.48
CA ILE A 200 7.01 -11.70 -1.52
C ILE A 200 8.52 -11.39 -1.56
N ARG A 201 8.87 -10.11 -1.60
CA ARG A 201 10.25 -9.67 -1.35
C ARG A 201 10.52 -9.65 0.14
N ALA A 202 11.15 -10.71 0.63
CA ALA A 202 11.43 -10.89 2.04
C ALA A 202 12.92 -10.73 2.38
N HIS A 203 13.18 -10.56 3.67
CA HIS A 203 14.51 -10.61 4.25
C HIS A 203 15.00 -12.09 4.29
N PRO A 204 16.31 -12.37 4.12
CA PRO A 204 16.82 -13.75 4.13
C PRO A 204 16.39 -14.58 5.34
N ARG A 205 16.48 -14.01 6.56
CA ARG A 205 15.99 -14.66 7.79
C ARG A 205 14.51 -15.06 7.76
N PHE A 206 13.67 -14.33 7.03
CA PHE A 206 12.27 -14.72 6.83
C PHE A 206 12.17 -15.93 5.90
N ALA A 207 12.94 -15.92 4.80
CA ALA A 207 12.98 -17.04 3.87
C ALA A 207 13.45 -18.33 4.56
N GLU A 208 14.55 -18.26 5.33
CA GLU A 208 15.06 -19.38 6.13
C GLU A 208 14.01 -19.91 7.13
N ALA A 209 13.30 -19.02 7.81
CA ALA A 209 12.25 -19.39 8.76
C ALA A 209 11.01 -19.99 8.08
N PHE A 210 10.72 -19.57 6.85
CA PHE A 210 9.60 -20.08 6.06
C PHE A 210 9.93 -21.47 5.48
N GLU A 211 11.12 -21.63 4.90
CA GLU A 211 11.60 -22.91 4.34
C GLU A 211 11.70 -23.99 5.41
N SER A 212 12.23 -23.66 6.59
CA SER A 212 12.31 -24.60 7.72
C SER A 212 10.95 -25.04 8.27
N ARG A 213 9.87 -24.27 8.05
CA ARG A 213 8.50 -24.72 8.34
C ARG A 213 7.95 -25.59 7.23
N GLY A 214 8.17 -25.21 5.97
CA GLY A 214 7.71 -25.99 4.81
C GLY A 214 8.28 -27.41 4.80
N SER A 215 9.52 -27.59 5.26
CA SER A 215 10.12 -28.92 5.44
C SER A 215 9.42 -29.76 6.51
N LEU A 216 8.86 -29.15 7.55
CA LEU A 216 8.19 -29.87 8.65
C LEU A 216 6.76 -30.29 8.28
N SER A 217 6.10 -29.60 7.35
CA SER A 217 4.75 -29.93 6.90
C SER A 217 4.71 -30.97 5.78
N GLY A 218 5.86 -31.34 5.19
CA GLY A 218 5.98 -32.35 4.14
C GLY A 218 6.28 -33.78 4.61
N GLU A 219 6.48 -33.99 5.92
CA GLU A 219 6.80 -35.30 6.53
C GLU A 219 5.68 -35.87 7.42
N ALA A 220 4.46 -35.33 7.34
CA ALA A 220 3.30 -35.78 8.12
C ALA A 220 2.24 -36.48 7.25
#